data_AF-A0A1W0X4R3-F1
#
_entry.id   AF-A0A1W0X4R3-F1
#
_cell.length_a   1.000
_cell.length_b   1.000
_cell.length_c   1.000
_cell.angle_alpha   90.00
_cell.angle_beta   90.00
_cell.angle_gamma   90.00
#
_symmetry.space_group_name_H-M   'P 1'
#
loop_
_entity.id
_entity.type
_entity.pdbx_description
1 polymer ?
#
loop_
_entity_poly.entity_id
_entity_poly.type
_entity_poly.pdbx_seq_one_letter_code
_entity_poly.pdbx_strand_id
1 'polypeptide(L)'
;MSLSPSFSVSPPRRLSLAKFRESLRLGRTLEEQGYTKSELIAEGGYGKVHKGWDLRTNRPVALKYMDHQADKGLSQATIREVTLLRSAGEHRNIVQVLGCCFVPNATVLVLEYLDIDLSNFIKSQRHSERDLLTVTLVKSIMRDILSGADHLHSRGISHRDLKPRNVLVSLKTYEVKIADFGLSKFITFPVRRTSESFGTRWYRSPEVLLGHKTTTMRVDMWSIGTIFAEMKEKASLFPGRDHSDQIHLIFATLGTPTNESWPDIERNREFQAIGHPFYPESRLALKTPHMDTTEREILMMFLEYDPVRRISASDALRLPYFSSIHTAAFRGGLTNRSVNNWVNQPTSPNLPCASTRRA
;
A
#
# COMPACT_ATOMS: atom_id res chain seq x y z
N MET A 1 -14.71 45.95 18.03
CA MET A 1 -13.64 45.80 17.01
C MET A 1 -12.61 44.82 17.55
N SER A 2 -12.61 43.58 17.07
CA SER A 2 -11.57 42.60 17.39
C SER A 2 -11.31 41.78 16.14
N LEU A 3 -10.20 42.08 15.48
CA LEU A 3 -9.71 41.39 14.29
C LEU A 3 -9.15 40.03 14.71
N SER A 4 -9.79 38.94 14.29
CA SER A 4 -9.23 37.59 14.32
C SER A 4 -8.33 37.39 13.09
N PRO A 5 -7.10 36.86 13.24
CA PRO A 5 -6.23 36.62 12.10
C PRO A 5 -6.73 35.38 11.34
N SER A 6 -7.27 35.61 10.14
CA SER A 6 -7.60 34.56 9.19
C SER A 6 -6.33 33.88 8.70
N PHE A 7 -6.01 32.69 9.22
CA PHE A 7 -5.02 31.80 8.61
C PHE A 7 -5.60 31.18 7.34
N SER A 8 -5.61 31.95 6.24
CA SER A 8 -5.83 31.40 4.90
C SER A 8 -4.54 30.75 4.43
N VAL A 9 -4.36 29.45 4.72
CA VAL A 9 -3.38 28.64 4.00
C VAL A 9 -3.93 28.47 2.59
N SER A 10 -3.53 29.38 1.71
CA SER A 10 -3.77 29.24 0.27
C SER A 10 -3.11 27.92 -0.18
N PRO A 11 -3.79 27.06 -0.96
CA PRO A 11 -3.12 25.92 -1.56
C PRO A 11 -1.94 26.45 -2.39
N PRO A 12 -0.76 25.78 -2.38
CA PRO A 12 0.40 26.28 -3.07
C PRO A 12 0.01 26.59 -4.52
N ARG A 13 0.18 27.87 -4.92
CA ARG A 13 -0.02 28.32 -6.29
C ARG A 13 0.73 27.34 -7.20
N ARG A 14 0.01 26.72 -8.15
CA ARG A 14 0.54 25.75 -9.13
C ARG A 14 1.99 26.10 -9.47
N LEU A 15 2.95 25.26 -9.08
CA LEU A 15 4.30 25.36 -9.64
C LEU A 15 4.14 25.22 -11.15
N SER A 16 4.59 26.21 -11.92
CA SER A 16 4.65 26.05 -13.37
C SER A 16 5.57 24.88 -13.70
N LEU A 17 5.28 24.15 -14.79
CA LEU A 17 6.17 23.09 -15.27
C LEU A 17 7.62 23.59 -15.36
N ALA A 18 7.85 24.83 -15.77
CA ALA A 18 9.16 25.47 -15.78
C ALA A 18 9.82 25.56 -14.38
N LYS A 19 9.12 26.04 -13.35
CA LYS A 19 9.65 26.10 -11.98
C LYS A 19 9.82 24.72 -11.33
N PHE A 20 8.93 23.78 -11.63
CA PHE A 20 9.08 22.39 -11.19
C PHE A 20 10.32 21.78 -11.83
N ARG A 21 10.51 22.06 -13.12
CA ARG A 21 11.66 21.62 -13.89
C ARG A 21 12.98 22.18 -13.35
N GLU A 22 13.00 23.47 -13.02
CA GLU A 22 14.16 24.16 -12.46
C GLU A 22 14.49 23.66 -11.04
N SER A 23 13.48 23.45 -10.19
CA SER A 23 13.64 22.85 -8.86
C SER A 23 14.16 21.41 -8.88
N LEU A 24 14.06 20.73 -10.03
CA LEU A 24 14.49 19.34 -10.25
C LEU A 24 15.79 19.22 -11.05
N ARG A 25 16.42 20.33 -11.46
CA ARG A 25 17.62 20.34 -12.31
C ARG A 25 17.42 19.52 -13.60
N LEU A 26 16.40 19.86 -14.40
CA LEU A 26 16.19 19.19 -15.69
C LEU A 26 17.45 19.19 -16.55
N GLY A 27 17.76 18.01 -17.09
CA GLY A 27 18.87 17.83 -18.03
C GLY A 27 19.84 16.72 -17.66
N ARG A 28 19.61 15.95 -16.57
CA ARG A 28 20.51 14.86 -16.18
C ARG A 28 19.94 13.48 -16.46
N THR A 29 20.63 12.68 -17.27
CA THR A 29 20.33 11.26 -17.51
C THR A 29 20.62 10.41 -16.26
N LEU A 30 20.35 9.10 -16.32
CA LEU A 30 20.73 8.18 -15.25
C LEU A 30 22.25 8.16 -15.06
N GLU A 31 22.99 8.04 -16.16
CA GLU A 31 24.45 7.94 -16.18
C GLU A 31 25.10 9.20 -15.60
N GLU A 32 24.61 10.39 -15.98
CA GLU A 32 25.11 11.68 -15.46
C GLU A 32 24.84 11.87 -13.96
N GLN A 33 23.86 11.16 -13.41
CA GLN A 33 23.59 11.12 -11.97
C GLN A 33 24.25 9.92 -11.26
N GLY A 34 25.02 9.10 -11.98
CA GLY A 34 25.72 7.94 -11.42
C GLY A 34 24.80 6.75 -11.17
N TYR A 35 23.74 6.58 -11.95
CA TYR A 35 22.86 5.42 -11.91
C TYR A 35 22.97 4.57 -13.17
N THR A 36 22.89 3.25 -13.04
CA THR A 36 22.77 2.32 -14.17
C THR A 36 21.52 1.48 -14.07
N LYS A 37 20.91 1.21 -15.22
CA LYS A 37 19.73 0.35 -15.35
C LYS A 37 20.17 -1.13 -15.51
N SER A 38 19.42 -2.03 -14.89
CA SER A 38 19.59 -3.48 -15.02
C SER A 38 18.25 -4.14 -15.40
N GLU A 39 17.84 -5.22 -14.73
CA GLU A 39 16.66 -6.02 -15.07
C GLU A 39 15.32 -5.31 -14.84
N LEU A 40 14.29 -5.70 -15.62
CA LEU A 40 12.90 -5.30 -15.36
C LEU A 40 12.36 -6.09 -14.17
N ILE A 41 11.87 -5.41 -13.13
CA ILE A 41 11.29 -6.03 -11.93
C ILE A 41 9.76 -6.09 -12.04
N ALA A 42 9.14 -5.03 -12.56
CA ALA A 42 7.68 -4.94 -12.67
C ALA A 42 7.24 -4.06 -13.84
N GLU A 43 6.10 -4.41 -14.44
CA GLU A 43 5.43 -3.63 -15.48
C GLU A 43 3.93 -3.58 -15.16
N GLY A 44 3.32 -2.39 -15.24
CA GLY A 44 1.90 -2.20 -14.98
C GLY A 44 1.38 -0.85 -15.44
N GLY A 45 0.13 -0.54 -15.10
CA GLY A 45 -0.57 0.68 -15.58
C GLY A 45 0.06 2.02 -15.14
N TYR A 46 1.00 2.00 -14.19
CA TYR A 46 1.72 3.18 -13.70
C TYR A 46 3.16 3.27 -14.20
N GLY A 47 3.54 2.42 -15.17
CA GLY A 47 4.85 2.42 -15.81
C GLY A 47 5.68 1.17 -15.54
N LYS A 48 6.98 1.27 -15.80
CA LYS A 48 7.95 0.16 -15.71
C LYS A 48 8.93 0.40 -14.57
N VAL A 49 9.16 -0.60 -13.74
CA VAL A 49 10.14 -0.56 -12.65
C VAL A 49 11.29 -1.49 -13.00
N HIS A 50 12.49 -0.95 -13.09
CA HIS A 50 13.72 -1.71 -13.28
C HIS A 50 14.56 -1.69 -12.01
N LYS A 51 15.36 -2.72 -11.81
CA LYS A 51 16.49 -2.63 -10.89
C LYS A 51 17.55 -1.75 -11.51
N GLY A 52 18.34 -1.12 -10.68
CA GLY A 52 19.53 -0.41 -11.08
C GLY A 52 20.57 -0.39 -9.97
N TRP A 53 21.66 0.33 -10.22
CA TRP A 53 22.73 0.52 -9.27
C TRP A 53 23.06 2.00 -9.13
N ASP A 54 23.24 2.47 -7.89
CA ASP A 54 23.91 3.74 -7.62
C ASP A 54 25.42 3.49 -7.62
N LEU A 55 26.11 3.97 -8.66
CA LEU A 55 27.54 3.77 -8.86
C LEU A 55 28.40 4.46 -7.79
N ARG A 56 27.86 5.46 -7.09
CA ARG A 56 28.58 6.20 -6.05
C ARG A 56 28.60 5.44 -4.73
N THR A 57 27.52 4.73 -4.43
CA THR A 57 27.36 3.98 -3.17
C THR A 57 27.50 2.47 -3.35
N ASN A 58 27.54 2.01 -4.60
CA ASN A 58 27.49 0.59 -4.99
C ASN A 58 26.30 -0.15 -4.36
N ARG A 59 25.14 0.50 -4.29
CA ARG A 59 23.91 -0.07 -3.74
C ARG A 59 22.84 -0.24 -4.82
N PRO A 60 22.00 -1.29 -4.74
CA PRO A 60 20.89 -1.44 -5.66
C PRO A 60 19.84 -0.35 -5.43
N VAL A 61 19.20 0.07 -6.52
CA VAL A 61 18.09 1.04 -6.54
C VAL A 61 16.94 0.52 -7.40
N ALA A 62 15.73 1.03 -7.16
CA ALA A 62 14.58 0.80 -8.03
C ALA A 62 14.34 2.03 -8.91
N LEU A 63 14.27 1.83 -10.22
CA LEU A 63 14.10 2.86 -11.24
C LEU A 63 12.68 2.78 -11.81
N LYS A 64 11.78 3.63 -11.32
CA LYS A 64 10.38 3.70 -11.79
C LYS A 64 10.27 4.70 -12.94
N TYR A 65 10.08 4.17 -14.15
CA TYR A 65 9.89 4.94 -15.38
C TYR A 65 8.43 5.35 -15.52
N MET A 66 8.22 6.66 -15.67
CA MET A 66 6.93 7.28 -15.90
C MET A 66 6.98 8.01 -17.24
N ASP A 67 6.34 7.42 -18.24
CA ASP A 67 6.38 7.93 -19.61
C ASP A 67 5.71 9.32 -19.71
N HIS A 68 6.29 10.18 -20.55
CA HIS A 68 5.74 11.47 -20.88
C HIS A 68 4.62 11.30 -21.91
N GLN A 69 3.60 12.14 -21.82
CA GLN A 69 2.61 12.22 -22.90
C GLN A 69 3.22 13.06 -24.02
N ALA A 70 3.21 12.51 -25.24
CA ALA A 70 3.92 13.03 -26.43
C ALA A 70 3.84 14.55 -26.60
N ASP A 71 2.69 15.17 -26.30
CA ASP A 71 2.46 16.61 -26.50
C ASP A 71 2.30 17.43 -25.20
N LYS A 72 2.29 16.79 -24.02
CA LYS A 72 1.91 17.45 -22.75
C LYS A 72 2.99 17.40 -21.66
N GLY A 73 4.09 16.69 -21.89
CA GLY A 73 5.14 16.50 -20.90
C GLY A 73 4.70 15.56 -19.77
N LEU A 74 5.00 15.92 -18.51
CA LEU A 74 4.68 15.07 -17.35
C LEU A 74 3.17 14.96 -17.13
N SER A 75 2.70 13.72 -16.93
CA SER A 75 1.31 13.49 -16.55
C SER A 75 1.03 14.10 -15.16
N GLN A 76 -0.23 14.51 -14.92
CA GLN A 76 -0.66 14.94 -13.58
C GLN A 76 -0.49 13.81 -12.53
N ALA A 77 -0.57 12.55 -12.94
CA ALA A 77 -0.30 11.41 -12.07
C ALA A 77 1.17 11.39 -11.63
N THR A 78 2.11 11.58 -12.55
CA THR A 78 3.55 11.67 -12.27
C THR A 78 3.88 12.83 -11.33
N ILE A 79 3.36 14.03 -11.61
CA ILE A 79 3.59 15.20 -10.75
C ILE A 79 3.06 14.95 -9.34
N ARG A 80 1.85 14.39 -9.23
CA ARG A 80 1.23 14.05 -7.95
C ARG A 80 2.04 13.01 -7.18
N GLU A 81 2.48 11.93 -7.81
CA GLU A 81 3.26 10.89 -7.17
C GLU A 81 4.58 11.45 -6.60
N VAL A 82 5.34 12.19 -7.41
CA VAL A 82 6.59 12.84 -6.95
C VAL A 82 6.31 13.83 -5.81
N THR A 83 5.23 14.61 -5.91
CA THR A 83 4.85 15.58 -4.86
C THR A 83 4.49 14.88 -3.56
N LEU A 84 3.68 13.80 -3.62
CA LEU A 84 3.23 13.07 -2.44
C LEU A 84 4.38 12.34 -1.76
N LEU A 85 5.24 11.65 -2.51
CA LEU A 85 6.41 10.98 -1.95
C LEU A 85 7.37 11.97 -1.28
N ARG A 86 7.61 13.14 -1.91
CA ARG A 86 8.40 14.20 -1.26
C ARG A 86 7.74 14.76 -0.01
N SER A 87 6.41 14.93 -0.04
CA SER A 87 5.66 15.47 1.10
C SER A 87 5.51 14.48 2.24
N ALA A 88 5.54 13.17 1.95
CA ALA A 88 5.63 12.14 2.97
C ALA A 88 6.91 12.30 3.79
N GLY A 89 8.01 12.75 3.18
CA GLY A 89 9.29 12.94 3.86
C GLY A 89 9.91 11.61 4.29
N GLU A 90 10.96 11.68 5.10
CA GLU A 90 11.71 10.50 5.52
C GLU A 90 11.01 9.75 6.65
N HIS A 91 10.91 8.43 6.50
CA HIS A 91 10.42 7.53 7.52
C HIS A 91 10.92 6.11 7.29
N ARG A 92 11.26 5.40 8.37
CA ARG A 92 11.85 4.05 8.28
C ARG A 92 10.95 3.02 7.59
N ASN A 93 9.63 3.22 7.59
CA ASN A 93 8.65 2.31 7.00
C ASN A 93 7.99 2.86 5.71
N ILE A 94 8.57 3.89 5.09
CA ILE A 94 8.15 4.43 3.79
C ILE A 94 9.33 4.34 2.83
N VAL A 95 9.09 3.96 1.57
CA VAL A 95 10.15 3.92 0.54
C VAL A 95 10.72 5.32 0.30
N GLN A 96 12.05 5.43 0.36
CA GLN A 96 12.76 6.69 0.18
C GLN A 96 12.97 7.00 -1.31
N VAL A 97 12.70 8.25 -1.67
CA VAL A 97 13.12 8.82 -2.95
C VAL A 97 14.57 9.27 -2.83
N LEU A 98 15.45 8.61 -3.59
CA LEU A 98 16.88 8.91 -3.63
C LEU A 98 17.19 9.99 -4.67
N GLY A 99 16.38 10.07 -5.72
CA GLY A 99 16.63 10.98 -6.82
C GLY A 99 15.53 10.98 -7.86
N CYS A 100 15.68 11.86 -8.84
CA CYS A 100 14.82 11.93 -10.01
C CYS A 100 15.69 12.25 -11.22
N CYS A 101 15.58 11.41 -12.26
CA CYS A 101 16.31 11.54 -13.50
C CYS A 101 15.33 11.75 -14.66
N PHE A 102 15.85 12.32 -15.74
CA PHE A 102 15.07 12.58 -16.95
C PHE A 102 15.75 11.89 -18.12
N VAL A 103 14.98 11.12 -18.87
CA VAL A 103 15.41 10.47 -20.10
C VAL A 103 14.48 10.90 -21.23
N PRO A 104 14.86 10.72 -22.51
CA PRO A 104 13.95 11.02 -23.61
C PRO A 104 12.59 10.34 -23.41
N ASN A 105 11.53 11.14 -23.40
CA ASN A 105 10.14 10.72 -23.23
C ASN A 105 9.76 10.05 -21.90
N ALA A 106 10.59 10.09 -20.86
CA ALA A 106 10.20 9.58 -19.54
C ALA A 106 10.89 10.30 -18.37
N THR A 107 10.24 10.25 -17.21
CA THR A 107 10.83 10.62 -15.93
C THR A 107 11.07 9.36 -15.12
N VAL A 108 12.28 9.24 -14.58
CA VAL A 108 12.69 8.10 -13.77
C VAL A 108 12.77 8.55 -12.33
N LEU A 109 11.93 7.97 -11.48
CA LEU A 109 12.05 8.12 -10.03
C LEU A 109 13.03 7.07 -9.51
N VAL A 110 14.09 7.53 -8.84
CA VAL A 110 15.08 6.65 -8.22
C VAL A 110 14.68 6.44 -6.77
N LEU A 111 14.36 5.20 -6.44
CA LEU A 111 13.87 4.76 -5.14
C LEU A 111 14.89 3.81 -4.50
N GLU A 112 14.88 3.73 -3.18
CA GLU A 112 15.57 2.64 -2.51
C GLU A 112 15.02 1.27 -2.95
N TYR A 113 15.90 0.29 -3.06
CA TYR A 113 15.56 -1.07 -3.43
C TYR A 113 15.40 -1.96 -2.20
N LEU A 114 14.40 -2.83 -2.22
CA LEU A 114 14.18 -3.90 -1.25
C LEU A 114 14.04 -5.24 -1.99
N ASP A 115 14.32 -6.33 -1.28
CA ASP A 115 14.57 -7.64 -1.87
C ASP A 115 13.32 -8.27 -2.52
N ILE A 116 12.16 -8.14 -1.88
CA ILE A 116 10.91 -8.79 -2.29
C ILE A 116 9.69 -7.98 -1.83
N ASP A 117 8.55 -8.11 -2.50
CA ASP A 117 7.27 -7.62 -1.97
C ASP A 117 6.60 -8.64 -1.02
N LEU A 118 5.71 -8.15 -0.15
CA LEU A 118 5.04 -8.97 0.85
C LEU A 118 4.14 -10.05 0.22
N SER A 119 3.61 -9.84 -0.99
CA SER A 119 2.81 -10.87 -1.68
C SER A 119 3.68 -12.07 -2.02
N ASN A 120 4.85 -11.84 -2.61
CA ASN A 120 5.80 -12.88 -2.95
C ASN A 120 6.45 -13.49 -1.70
N PHE A 121 6.66 -12.71 -0.63
CA PHE A 121 7.09 -13.24 0.66
C PHE A 121 6.07 -14.19 1.28
N ILE A 122 4.77 -13.85 1.27
CA ILE A 122 3.69 -14.74 1.77
C ILE A 122 3.63 -16.04 0.95
N LYS A 123 3.72 -15.94 -0.38
CA LYS A 123 3.69 -17.10 -1.27
C LYS A 123 4.86 -18.06 -1.03
N SER A 124 6.07 -17.55 -0.80
CA SER A 124 7.23 -18.40 -0.54
C SER A 124 7.10 -19.19 0.77
N GLN A 125 6.25 -18.74 1.72
CA GLN A 125 5.97 -19.46 2.96
C GLN A 125 4.91 -20.57 2.83
N ARG A 126 4.24 -20.72 1.68
CA ARG A 126 3.23 -21.78 1.50
C ARG A 126 3.83 -23.17 1.31
N HIS A 127 5.04 -23.24 0.77
CA HIS A 127 5.73 -24.50 0.43
C HIS A 127 7.10 -24.64 1.10
N SER A 128 7.45 -23.72 2.01
CA SER A 128 8.71 -23.78 2.75
C SER A 128 8.62 -24.81 3.87
N GLU A 129 9.66 -25.62 4.03
CA GLU A 129 9.84 -26.51 5.19
C GLU A 129 9.88 -25.74 6.52
N ARG A 130 10.23 -24.46 6.47
CA ARG A 130 10.21 -23.53 7.62
C ARG A 130 9.38 -22.31 7.29
N ASP A 131 8.21 -22.24 7.90
CA ASP A 131 7.35 -21.05 7.82
C ASP A 131 7.95 -19.91 8.65
N LEU A 132 8.39 -18.84 7.97
CA LEU A 132 8.96 -17.67 8.60
C LEU A 132 7.90 -16.70 9.12
N LEU A 133 6.64 -16.79 8.66
CA LEU A 133 5.52 -15.96 9.12
C LEU A 133 5.00 -16.39 10.50
N THR A 134 5.91 -16.52 11.45
CA THR A 134 5.61 -16.68 12.87
C THR A 134 4.73 -15.53 13.38
N VAL A 135 3.95 -15.78 14.44
CA VAL A 135 3.13 -14.75 15.09
C VAL A 135 3.94 -13.48 15.37
N THR A 136 5.17 -13.62 15.88
CA THR A 136 6.04 -12.49 16.18
C THR A 136 6.45 -11.72 14.93
N LEU A 137 6.76 -12.40 13.81
CA LEU A 137 7.10 -11.72 12.57
C LEU A 137 5.89 -11.01 11.97
N VAL A 138 4.72 -11.65 11.94
CA VAL A 138 3.47 -11.03 11.45
C VAL A 138 3.16 -9.77 12.24
N LYS A 139 3.22 -9.83 13.58
CA LYS A 139 3.03 -8.65 14.42
C LYS A 139 4.04 -7.53 14.14
N SER A 140 5.30 -7.90 13.91
CA SER A 140 6.39 -6.96 13.60
C SER A 140 6.18 -6.27 12.25
N ILE A 141 5.77 -7.03 11.23
CA ILE A 141 5.41 -6.50 9.90
C ILE A 141 4.19 -5.56 10.01
N MET A 142 3.15 -5.97 10.73
CA MET A 142 1.97 -5.13 10.96
C MET A 142 2.33 -3.83 11.65
N ARG A 143 3.19 -3.86 12.68
CA ARG A 143 3.64 -2.65 13.39
C ARG A 143 4.39 -1.70 12.45
N ASP A 144 5.25 -2.21 11.58
CA ASP A 144 5.95 -1.41 10.57
C ASP A 144 4.99 -0.79 9.56
N ILE A 145 4.00 -1.54 9.06
CA ILE A 145 2.95 -1.02 8.16
C ILE A 145 2.13 0.08 8.86
N LEU A 146 1.70 -0.16 10.10
CA LEU A 146 0.95 0.81 10.90
C LEU A 146 1.77 2.08 11.17
N SER A 147 3.06 1.93 11.48
CA SER A 147 4.01 3.03 11.65
C SER A 147 4.13 3.87 10.38
N GLY A 148 4.26 3.23 9.22
CA GLY A 148 4.22 3.92 7.92
C GLY A 148 2.88 4.62 7.66
N ALA A 149 1.76 3.96 7.92
CA ALA A 149 0.44 4.53 7.73
C ALA A 149 0.18 5.75 8.62
N ASP A 150 0.54 5.68 9.91
CA ASP A 150 0.43 6.80 10.86
C ASP A 150 1.27 8.01 10.42
N HIS A 151 2.48 7.76 9.93
CA HIS A 151 3.35 8.80 9.37
C HIS A 151 2.75 9.50 8.14
N LEU A 152 2.05 8.75 7.26
CA LEU A 152 1.34 9.32 6.11
C LEU A 152 0.09 10.08 6.55
N HIS A 153 -0.71 9.48 7.43
CA HIS A 153 -2.00 10.01 7.87
C HIS A 153 -1.82 11.32 8.64
N SER A 154 -0.79 11.42 9.51
CA SER A 154 -0.42 12.65 10.21
C SER A 154 -0.02 13.80 9.27
N ARG A 155 0.34 13.50 8.01
CA ARG A 155 0.64 14.48 6.95
C ARG A 155 -0.52 14.72 5.99
N GLY A 156 -1.69 14.21 6.31
CA GLY A 156 -2.87 14.35 5.45
C GLY A 156 -2.84 13.47 4.21
N ILE A 157 -1.93 12.49 4.11
CA ILE A 157 -1.77 11.62 2.95
C ILE A 157 -2.50 10.31 3.19
N SER A 158 -3.40 9.92 2.28
CA SER A 158 -3.94 8.56 2.22
C SER A 158 -3.29 7.81 1.05
N HIS A 159 -2.90 6.56 1.31
CA HIS A 159 -2.18 5.74 0.35
C HIS A 159 -3.09 5.22 -0.77
N ARG A 160 -4.30 4.76 -0.42
CA ARG A 160 -5.40 4.34 -1.31
C ARG A 160 -5.18 3.09 -2.16
N ASP A 161 -3.99 2.49 -2.14
CA ASP A 161 -3.72 1.19 -2.78
C ASP A 161 -2.80 0.31 -1.93
N LEU A 162 -3.04 0.28 -0.60
CA LEU A 162 -2.30 -0.66 0.25
C LEU A 162 -2.71 -2.10 -0.07
N LYS A 163 -1.72 -2.92 -0.36
CA LYS A 163 -1.81 -4.34 -0.67
C LYS A 163 -0.44 -4.97 -0.49
N PRO A 164 -0.31 -6.30 -0.35
CA PRO A 164 0.98 -6.95 -0.14
C PRO A 164 2.02 -6.64 -1.23
N ARG A 165 1.61 -6.43 -2.49
CA ARG A 165 2.55 -6.03 -3.56
C ARG A 165 3.17 -4.64 -3.38
N ASN A 166 2.51 -3.77 -2.61
CA ASN A 166 2.94 -2.39 -2.35
C ASN A 166 3.59 -2.25 -0.96
N VAL A 167 3.88 -3.38 -0.29
CA VAL A 167 4.66 -3.45 0.94
C VAL A 167 5.93 -4.23 0.62
N LEU A 168 7.06 -3.55 0.61
CA LEU A 168 8.35 -4.15 0.31
C LEU A 168 8.99 -4.69 1.59
N VAL A 169 9.73 -5.80 1.48
CA VAL A 169 10.34 -6.54 2.59
C VAL A 169 11.85 -6.66 2.32
N SER A 170 12.67 -6.33 3.32
CA SER A 170 14.08 -6.69 3.29
C SER A 170 14.24 -8.13 3.79
N LEU A 171 14.85 -9.01 3.00
CA LEU A 171 15.17 -10.38 3.44
C LEU A 171 16.32 -10.41 4.44
N LYS A 172 17.13 -9.34 4.48
CA LYS A 172 18.21 -9.20 5.46
C LYS A 172 17.66 -8.84 6.84
N THR A 173 16.81 -7.81 6.95
CA THR A 173 16.35 -7.29 8.25
C THR A 173 14.93 -7.69 8.61
N TYR A 174 14.14 -8.19 7.66
CA TYR A 174 12.69 -8.39 7.74
C TYR A 174 11.89 -7.11 8.06
N GLU A 175 12.51 -5.93 7.93
CA GLU A 175 11.82 -4.66 7.96
C GLU A 175 11.00 -4.47 6.69
N VAL A 176 9.86 -3.79 6.83
CA VAL A 176 8.99 -3.50 5.70
C VAL A 176 8.82 -2.00 5.47
N LYS A 177 8.61 -1.66 4.20
CA LYS A 177 8.37 -0.30 3.74
C LYS A 177 7.17 -0.23 2.81
N ILE A 178 6.30 0.75 3.01
CA ILE A 178 5.20 1.05 2.09
C ILE A 178 5.76 1.73 0.85
N ALA A 179 5.33 1.29 -0.33
CA ALA A 179 5.76 1.77 -1.62
C ALA A 179 4.58 1.99 -2.58
N ASP A 180 4.87 2.56 -3.76
CA ASP A 180 3.92 2.81 -4.86
C ASP A 180 2.77 3.79 -4.52
N PHE A 181 3.06 5.07 -4.67
CA PHE A 181 2.18 6.18 -4.32
C PHE A 181 1.35 6.68 -5.51
N GLY A 182 1.26 5.91 -6.59
CA GLY A 182 0.60 6.31 -7.84
C GLY A 182 -0.89 6.66 -7.68
N LEU A 183 -1.55 6.07 -6.68
CA LEU A 183 -2.96 6.31 -6.33
C LEU A 183 -3.17 7.18 -5.09
N SER A 184 -2.09 7.52 -4.39
CA SER A 184 -2.15 8.28 -3.15
C SER A 184 -2.71 9.69 -3.37
N LYS A 185 -3.23 10.29 -2.31
CA LYS A 185 -3.85 11.61 -2.37
C LYS A 185 -3.78 12.32 -1.02
N PHE A 186 -3.63 13.64 -1.07
CA PHE A 186 -3.93 14.49 0.07
C PHE A 186 -5.43 14.48 0.34
N ILE A 187 -5.81 14.11 1.55
CA ILE A 187 -7.16 14.31 2.05
C ILE A 187 -7.26 15.78 2.47
N THR A 188 -8.15 16.51 1.81
CA THR A 188 -8.39 17.94 2.09
C THR A 188 -9.61 18.08 2.99
N PHE A 189 -9.65 19.12 3.82
CA PHE A 189 -10.82 19.48 4.62
C PHE A 189 -11.42 20.79 4.08
N PRO A 190 -12.73 20.81 3.72
CA PRO A 190 -13.68 19.70 3.76
C PRO A 190 -13.37 18.61 2.73
N VAL A 191 -13.68 17.35 3.07
CA VAL A 191 -13.41 16.18 2.21
C VAL A 191 -14.12 16.36 0.87
N ARG A 192 -13.34 16.54 -0.19
CA ARG A 192 -13.87 16.67 -1.55
C ARG A 192 -14.48 15.35 -2.01
N ARG A 193 -15.65 15.44 -2.64
CA ARG A 193 -16.31 14.27 -3.22
C ARG A 193 -15.44 13.66 -4.32
N THR A 194 -15.28 12.33 -4.30
CA THR A 194 -14.57 11.58 -5.34
C THR A 194 -15.51 10.53 -5.92
N SER A 195 -15.75 10.57 -7.24
CA SER A 195 -16.53 9.55 -7.95
C SER A 195 -15.68 8.39 -8.47
N GLU A 196 -14.35 8.49 -8.33
CA GLU A 196 -13.42 7.48 -8.81
C GLU A 196 -13.38 6.29 -7.84
N SER A 197 -13.61 5.09 -8.37
CA SER A 197 -13.21 3.85 -7.69
C SER A 197 -11.69 3.68 -7.82
N PHE A 198 -11.00 3.36 -6.74
CA PHE A 198 -9.53 3.32 -6.68
C PHE A 198 -9.01 2.11 -5.91
N GLY A 199 -7.72 1.84 -6.05
CA GLY A 199 -7.04 0.73 -5.37
C GLY A 199 -7.34 -0.62 -6.00
N THR A 200 -6.66 -1.66 -5.53
CA THR A 200 -6.85 -3.04 -5.98
C THR A 200 -8.07 -3.65 -5.29
N ARG A 201 -8.98 -4.24 -6.07
CA ARG A 201 -10.34 -4.61 -5.63
C ARG A 201 -10.39 -5.36 -4.30
N TRP A 202 -9.53 -6.35 -4.12
CA TRP A 202 -9.53 -7.25 -2.96
C TRP A 202 -9.25 -6.56 -1.62
N TYR A 203 -8.65 -5.37 -1.66
CA TYR A 203 -8.25 -4.59 -0.48
C TYR A 203 -9.10 -3.32 -0.30
N ARG A 204 -10.12 -3.11 -1.14
CA ARG A 204 -11.00 -1.92 -1.08
C ARG A 204 -11.97 -2.03 0.08
N SER A 205 -12.18 -0.91 0.76
CA SER A 205 -13.15 -0.80 1.84
C SER A 205 -14.60 -0.70 1.33
N PRO A 206 -15.60 -1.06 2.15
CA PRO A 206 -17.01 -1.02 1.77
C PRO A 206 -17.46 0.35 1.30
N GLU A 207 -17.03 1.44 1.92
CA GLU A 207 -17.41 2.79 1.53
C GLU A 207 -16.87 3.20 0.15
N VAL A 208 -15.74 2.65 -0.28
CA VAL A 208 -15.22 2.85 -1.64
C VAL A 208 -16.01 2.03 -2.66
N LEU A 209 -16.45 0.83 -2.27
CA LEU A 209 -17.26 -0.04 -3.12
C LEU A 209 -18.69 0.51 -3.27
N LEU A 210 -19.30 1.01 -2.19
CA LEU A 210 -20.67 1.55 -2.18
C LEU A 210 -20.75 3.02 -2.61
N GLY A 211 -19.74 3.51 -3.33
CA GLY A 211 -19.76 4.85 -3.93
C GLY A 211 -19.89 6.00 -2.92
N HIS A 212 -19.47 5.80 -1.66
CA HIS A 212 -19.60 6.82 -0.65
C HIS A 212 -18.81 8.06 -1.05
N LYS A 213 -19.48 9.21 -1.07
CA LYS A 213 -18.95 10.43 -1.69
C LYS A 213 -17.70 10.96 -0.98
N THR A 214 -17.58 10.72 0.33
CA THR A 214 -16.43 11.16 1.13
C THR A 214 -15.61 9.96 1.59
N THR A 215 -14.34 9.92 1.18
CA THR A 215 -13.37 8.92 1.62
C THR A 215 -12.32 9.57 2.51
N THR A 216 -11.99 8.94 3.63
CA THR A 216 -10.98 9.40 4.58
C THR A 216 -9.73 8.50 4.50
N MET A 217 -8.72 8.75 5.33
CA MET A 217 -7.55 7.88 5.49
C MET A 217 -7.90 6.48 6.03
N ARG A 218 -9.13 6.29 6.54
CA ARG A 218 -9.64 5.03 7.09
C ARG A 218 -9.78 3.93 6.04
N VAL A 219 -9.81 4.29 4.75
CA VAL A 219 -9.75 3.31 3.66
C VAL A 219 -8.47 2.48 3.72
N ASP A 220 -7.35 3.09 4.12
CA ASP A 220 -6.06 2.42 4.26
C ASP A 220 -6.10 1.41 5.41
N MET A 221 -6.82 1.73 6.49
CA MET A 221 -6.95 0.86 7.67
C MET A 221 -7.70 -0.43 7.36
N TRP A 222 -8.72 -0.38 6.50
CA TRP A 222 -9.37 -1.58 5.99
C TRP A 222 -8.40 -2.45 5.20
N SER A 223 -7.65 -1.85 4.26
CA SER A 223 -6.65 -2.57 3.49
C SER A 223 -5.60 -3.23 4.39
N ILE A 224 -5.14 -2.54 5.44
CA ILE A 224 -4.22 -3.08 6.44
C ILE A 224 -4.82 -4.29 7.16
N GLY A 225 -6.09 -4.25 7.55
CA GLY A 225 -6.80 -5.41 8.12
C GLY A 225 -6.83 -6.60 7.17
N THR A 226 -7.12 -6.38 5.89
CA THR A 226 -7.09 -7.47 4.89
C THR A 226 -5.68 -8.03 4.66
N ILE A 227 -4.62 -7.21 4.75
CA ILE A 227 -3.22 -7.67 4.70
C ILE A 227 -2.88 -8.50 5.95
N PHE A 228 -3.38 -8.11 7.13
CA PHE A 228 -3.18 -8.87 8.37
C PHE A 228 -3.72 -10.29 8.25
N ALA A 229 -4.99 -10.40 7.82
CA ALA A 229 -5.62 -11.70 7.56
C ALA A 229 -4.86 -12.48 6.48
N GLU A 230 -4.43 -11.83 5.38
CA GLU A 230 -3.71 -12.51 4.30
C GLU A 230 -2.34 -13.06 4.73
N MET A 231 -1.64 -12.41 5.65
CA MET A 231 -0.40 -12.96 6.23
C MET A 231 -0.67 -14.20 7.09
N LYS A 232 -1.74 -14.19 7.89
CA LYS A 232 -2.11 -15.29 8.79
C LYS A 232 -2.65 -16.50 8.06
N GLU A 233 -3.51 -16.26 7.08
CA GLU A 233 -4.18 -17.31 6.30
C GLU A 233 -3.42 -17.70 5.04
N LYS A 234 -2.35 -16.95 4.72
CA LYS A 234 -1.58 -17.04 3.48
C LYS A 234 -2.43 -16.91 2.22
N ALA A 235 -3.67 -16.40 2.31
CA ALA A 235 -4.63 -16.26 1.23
C ALA A 235 -5.44 -14.97 1.41
N SER A 236 -5.78 -14.30 0.30
CA SER A 236 -6.54 -13.05 0.36
C SER A 236 -7.91 -13.25 1.01
N LEU A 237 -8.28 -12.34 1.91
CA LEU A 237 -9.53 -12.44 2.68
C LEU A 237 -10.78 -12.29 1.79
N PHE A 238 -10.74 -11.37 0.81
CA PHE A 238 -11.86 -11.07 -0.08
C PHE A 238 -11.44 -11.06 -1.56
N PRO A 239 -11.21 -12.23 -2.19
CA PRO A 239 -10.73 -12.31 -3.57
C PRO A 239 -11.86 -12.19 -4.61
N GLY A 240 -12.59 -11.07 -4.61
CA GLY A 240 -13.73 -10.84 -5.51
C GLY A 240 -13.35 -10.77 -6.99
N ARG A 241 -14.10 -11.50 -7.83
CA ARG A 241 -13.91 -11.58 -9.29
C ARG A 241 -14.30 -10.29 -10.00
N ASP A 242 -15.34 -9.64 -9.51
CA ASP A 242 -15.84 -8.35 -9.97
C ASP A 242 -16.33 -7.49 -8.78
N HIS A 243 -16.90 -6.32 -9.08
CA HIS A 243 -17.36 -5.37 -8.07
C HIS A 243 -18.47 -5.94 -7.17
N SER A 244 -19.44 -6.64 -7.75
CA SER A 244 -20.57 -7.22 -7.01
C SER A 244 -20.10 -8.39 -6.15
N ASP A 245 -19.28 -9.27 -6.73
CA ASP A 245 -18.68 -10.42 -6.03
C ASP A 245 -17.81 -9.98 -4.84
N GLN A 246 -17.10 -8.85 -4.96
CA GLN A 246 -16.34 -8.28 -3.85
C GLN A 246 -17.23 -7.88 -2.67
N ILE A 247 -18.34 -7.17 -2.94
CA ILE A 247 -19.28 -6.75 -1.90
C ILE A 247 -19.94 -7.98 -1.26
N HIS A 248 -20.37 -8.93 -2.09
CA HIS A 248 -20.91 -10.20 -1.65
C HIS A 248 -19.98 -10.94 -0.68
N LEU A 249 -18.69 -11.08 -1.02
CA LEU A 249 -17.71 -11.76 -0.16
C LEU A 249 -17.52 -11.05 1.18
N ILE A 250 -17.55 -9.72 1.19
CA ILE A 250 -17.46 -8.94 2.43
C ILE A 250 -18.69 -9.23 3.31
N PHE A 251 -19.90 -9.11 2.76
CA PHE A 251 -21.15 -9.33 3.53
C PHE A 251 -21.29 -10.79 3.99
N ALA A 252 -20.95 -11.76 3.14
CA ALA A 252 -21.00 -13.17 3.49
C ALA A 252 -19.99 -13.56 4.59
N THR A 253 -18.95 -12.74 4.79
CA THR A 253 -17.90 -12.97 5.80
C THR A 253 -18.16 -12.20 7.09
N LEU A 254 -18.57 -10.93 7.01
CA LEU A 254 -18.72 -10.05 8.18
C LEU A 254 -20.18 -9.88 8.63
N GLY A 255 -21.15 -10.34 7.84
CA GLY A 255 -22.56 -9.99 7.98
C GLY A 255 -22.92 -8.78 7.10
N THR A 256 -24.19 -8.63 6.74
CA THR A 256 -24.67 -7.46 6.00
C THR A 256 -24.76 -6.27 6.96
N PRO A 257 -24.22 -5.08 6.62
CA PRO A 257 -24.30 -3.91 7.49
C PRO A 257 -25.75 -3.45 7.66
N THR A 258 -26.05 -2.91 8.84
CA THR A 258 -27.34 -2.31 9.21
C THR A 258 -27.09 -0.86 9.65
N ASN A 259 -28.15 -0.07 9.86
CA ASN A 259 -27.98 1.29 10.39
C ASN A 259 -27.33 1.33 11.80
N GLU A 260 -27.29 0.21 12.52
CA GLU A 260 -26.59 0.09 13.81
C GLU A 260 -25.07 0.00 13.63
N SER A 261 -24.60 -0.84 12.70
CA SER A 261 -23.18 -1.03 12.41
C SER A 261 -22.62 0.02 11.45
N TRP A 262 -23.47 0.62 10.61
CA TRP A 262 -23.10 1.70 9.71
C TRP A 262 -24.27 2.68 9.52
N PRO A 263 -24.25 3.84 10.20
CA PRO A 263 -25.32 4.83 10.11
C PRO A 263 -25.64 5.24 8.67
N ASP A 264 -26.93 5.38 8.37
CA ASP A 264 -27.51 5.76 7.07
C ASP A 264 -27.23 4.80 5.89
N ILE A 265 -26.68 3.60 6.13
CA ILE A 265 -26.35 2.66 5.05
C ILE A 265 -27.57 2.25 4.23
N GLU A 266 -28.74 2.11 4.85
CA GLU A 266 -29.98 1.73 4.16
C GLU A 266 -30.48 2.82 3.20
N ARG A 267 -29.99 4.06 3.32
CA ARG A 267 -30.30 5.17 2.41
C ARG A 267 -29.33 5.26 1.22
N ASN A 268 -28.24 4.49 1.24
CA ASN A 268 -27.26 4.46 0.17
C ASN A 268 -27.86 3.74 -1.06
N ARG A 269 -27.83 4.39 -2.23
CA ARG A 269 -28.48 3.89 -3.45
C ARG A 269 -27.76 2.67 -4.00
N GLU A 270 -26.43 2.69 -3.95
CA GLU A 270 -25.57 1.59 -4.37
C GLU A 270 -25.84 0.37 -3.50
N PHE A 271 -26.01 0.54 -2.18
CA PHE A 271 -26.38 -0.53 -1.25
C PHE A 271 -27.75 -1.14 -1.57
N GLN A 272 -28.76 -0.31 -1.83
CA GLN A 272 -30.10 -0.78 -2.22
C GLN A 272 -30.10 -1.52 -3.56
N ALA A 273 -29.23 -1.13 -4.49
CA ALA A 273 -29.18 -1.70 -5.84
C ALA A 273 -28.50 -3.08 -5.92
N ILE A 274 -27.81 -3.53 -4.87
CA ILE A 274 -27.01 -4.77 -4.88
C ILE A 274 -27.85 -6.04 -5.02
N GLY A 275 -29.05 -6.08 -4.42
CA GLY A 275 -29.94 -7.24 -4.51
C GLY A 275 -29.37 -8.56 -3.95
N HIS A 276 -28.43 -8.53 -3.00
CA HIS A 276 -27.81 -9.73 -2.41
C HIS A 276 -28.62 -10.30 -1.24
N PRO A 277 -28.41 -11.59 -0.91
CA PRO A 277 -28.93 -12.18 0.32
C PRO A 277 -28.48 -11.37 1.54
N PHE A 278 -29.36 -11.25 2.53
CA PHE A 278 -29.01 -10.70 3.84
C PHE A 278 -28.27 -11.75 4.67
N TYR A 279 -27.09 -11.39 5.19
CA TYR A 279 -26.27 -12.24 6.05
C TYR A 279 -26.36 -11.74 7.49
N PRO A 280 -27.10 -12.40 8.39
CA PRO A 280 -27.37 -11.88 9.73
C PRO A 280 -26.17 -11.95 10.69
N GLU A 281 -25.21 -12.85 10.43
CA GLU A 281 -24.11 -13.14 11.35
C GLU A 281 -22.75 -13.12 10.65
N SER A 282 -21.72 -12.68 11.39
CA SER A 282 -20.34 -12.76 10.95
C SER A 282 -19.85 -14.22 10.92
N ARG A 283 -19.19 -14.58 9.83
CA ARG A 283 -18.50 -15.86 9.61
C ARG A 283 -17.00 -15.69 9.56
N LEU A 284 -16.48 -14.59 10.10
CA LEU A 284 -15.06 -14.25 10.04
C LEU A 284 -14.17 -15.37 10.59
N ALA A 285 -14.56 -15.99 11.70
CA ALA A 285 -13.81 -17.10 12.30
C ALA A 285 -13.61 -18.29 11.36
N LEU A 286 -14.58 -18.58 10.47
CA LEU A 286 -14.46 -19.64 9.46
C LEU A 286 -13.48 -19.26 8.34
N LYS A 287 -13.34 -17.97 8.05
CA LYS A 287 -12.39 -17.44 7.07
C LYS A 287 -11.00 -17.20 7.63
N THR A 288 -10.86 -17.13 8.95
CA THR A 288 -9.57 -16.92 9.63
C THR A 288 -9.27 -17.99 10.68
N PRO A 289 -9.14 -19.27 10.29
CA PRO A 289 -8.86 -20.38 11.21
C PRO A 289 -7.47 -20.30 11.87
N HIS A 290 -6.49 -19.61 11.28
CA HIS A 290 -5.13 -19.50 11.82
C HIS A 290 -4.92 -18.28 12.73
N MET A 291 -5.98 -17.49 12.96
CA MET A 291 -5.97 -16.37 13.89
C MET A 291 -6.49 -16.80 15.27
N ASP A 292 -5.87 -16.32 16.34
CA ASP A 292 -6.42 -16.47 17.69
C ASP A 292 -7.57 -15.47 17.96
N THR A 293 -8.17 -15.54 19.15
CA THR A 293 -9.29 -14.66 19.53
C THR A 293 -8.88 -13.18 19.55
N THR A 294 -7.74 -12.85 20.14
CA THR A 294 -7.23 -11.47 20.20
C THR A 294 -6.92 -10.94 18.81
N GLU A 295 -6.33 -11.76 17.94
CA GLU A 295 -6.04 -11.42 16.55
C GLU A 295 -7.33 -11.11 15.77
N ARG A 296 -8.40 -11.91 15.96
CA ARG A 296 -9.70 -11.66 15.33
C ARG A 296 -10.39 -10.41 15.86
N GLU A 297 -10.32 -10.14 17.17
CA GLU A 297 -10.85 -8.91 17.76
C GLU A 297 -10.18 -7.67 17.15
N ILE A 298 -8.86 -7.70 17.03
CA ILE A 298 -8.09 -6.63 16.38
C ILE A 298 -8.43 -6.53 14.89
N LEU A 299 -8.59 -7.66 14.20
CA LEU A 299 -9.01 -7.67 12.80
C LEU A 299 -10.38 -6.98 12.63
N MET A 300 -11.35 -7.23 13.51
CA MET A 300 -12.66 -6.57 13.47
C MET A 300 -12.53 -5.05 13.66
N MET A 301 -11.61 -4.56 14.48
CA MET A 301 -11.35 -3.11 14.61
C MET A 301 -10.88 -2.47 13.28
N PHE A 302 -10.13 -3.20 12.46
CA PHE A 302 -9.72 -2.75 11.12
C PHE A 302 -10.85 -2.90 10.08
N LEU A 303 -11.71 -3.91 10.23
CA LEU A 303 -12.81 -4.24 9.32
C LEU A 303 -14.17 -3.65 9.73
N GLU A 304 -14.16 -2.64 10.60
CA GLU A 304 -15.36 -1.89 10.97
C GLU A 304 -15.99 -1.23 9.73
N TYR A 305 -17.31 -1.39 9.56
CA TYR A 305 -18.04 -0.84 8.42
C TYR A 305 -18.02 0.69 8.42
N ASP A 306 -18.43 1.31 9.53
CA ASP A 306 -18.41 2.76 9.68
C ASP A 306 -16.94 3.25 9.73
N PRO A 307 -16.48 4.03 8.72
CA PRO A 307 -15.12 4.54 8.71
C PRO A 307 -14.81 5.45 9.90
N VAL A 308 -15.82 6.05 10.55
CA VAL A 308 -15.63 6.89 11.74
C VAL A 308 -15.22 6.03 12.94
N ARG A 309 -15.83 4.85 13.09
CA ARG A 309 -15.58 3.90 14.18
C ARG A 309 -14.34 3.02 13.94
N ARG A 310 -13.97 2.81 12.66
CA ARG A 310 -12.78 2.02 12.27
C ARG A 310 -11.52 2.55 12.93
N ILE A 311 -10.67 1.68 13.48
CA ILE A 311 -9.46 2.08 14.24
C ILE A 311 -8.47 2.93 13.42
N SER A 312 -7.72 3.82 14.07
CA SER A 312 -6.68 4.63 13.39
C SER A 312 -5.34 3.91 13.44
N ALA A 313 -4.40 4.29 12.57
CA ALA A 313 -3.03 3.77 12.65
C ALA A 313 -2.39 4.08 14.02
N SER A 314 -2.56 5.31 14.50
CA SER A 314 -2.11 5.76 15.82
C SER A 314 -2.71 4.94 16.97
N ASP A 315 -4.02 4.70 16.96
CA ASP A 315 -4.71 3.92 17.99
C ASP A 315 -4.29 2.45 17.95
N ALA A 316 -4.18 1.87 16.74
CA ALA A 316 -3.73 0.50 16.56
C ALA A 316 -2.32 0.29 17.13
N LEU A 317 -1.39 1.23 16.91
CA LEU A 317 -0.03 1.15 17.47
C LEU A 317 0.01 1.13 19.00
N ARG A 318 -1.02 1.63 19.68
CA ARG A 318 -1.13 1.62 21.15
C ARG A 318 -1.70 0.33 21.71
N LEU A 319 -2.31 -0.53 20.89
CA LEU A 319 -2.86 -1.80 21.36
C LEU A 319 -1.75 -2.69 21.95
N PRO A 320 -1.98 -3.39 23.08
CA PRO A 320 -1.00 -4.28 23.71
C PRO A 320 -0.38 -5.30 22.74
N TYR A 321 -1.17 -5.78 21.78
CA TYR A 321 -0.75 -6.71 20.74
C TYR A 321 0.41 -6.18 19.88
N PHE A 322 0.46 -4.87 19.61
CA PHE A 322 1.50 -4.24 18.79
C PHE A 322 2.56 -3.50 19.64
N SER A 323 2.20 -2.96 20.79
CA SER A 323 3.11 -2.18 21.64
C SER A 323 4.11 -3.04 22.43
N SER A 324 3.78 -4.31 22.69
CA SER A 324 4.62 -5.24 23.46
C SER A 324 5.85 -5.80 22.73
N ILE A 325 6.10 -5.40 21.48
CA ILE A 325 7.13 -6.01 20.63
C ILE A 325 8.40 -5.15 20.60
N HIS A 326 9.50 -5.74 21.06
CA HIS A 326 10.85 -5.21 20.84
C HIS A 326 11.38 -5.63 19.46
N THR A 327 10.89 -4.96 18.41
CA THR A 327 11.13 -5.29 16.99
C THR A 327 12.60 -5.50 16.61
N ALA A 328 13.50 -4.64 17.14
CA ALA A 328 14.92 -4.68 16.82
C ALA A 328 15.64 -5.92 17.36
N ALA A 329 15.34 -6.32 18.61
CA ALA A 329 15.97 -7.47 19.25
C ALA A 329 15.54 -8.80 18.60
N PHE A 330 14.25 -8.94 18.26
CA PHE A 330 13.73 -10.15 17.62
C PHE A 330 14.33 -10.37 16.22
N ARG A 331 14.35 -9.33 15.38
CA ARG A 331 14.83 -9.44 14.01
C ARG A 331 16.34 -9.72 13.94
N GLY A 332 17.14 -9.16 14.84
CA GLY A 332 18.56 -9.52 14.97
C GLY A 332 18.80 -11.00 15.27
N GLY A 333 17.85 -11.69 15.92
CA GLY A 333 17.89 -13.14 16.12
C GLY A 333 17.58 -13.95 14.86
N LEU A 334 16.71 -13.44 13.98
CA LEU A 334 16.38 -14.07 12.69
C LEU A 334 17.50 -13.90 11.67
N THR A 335 18.14 -12.72 11.62
CA THR A 335 19.25 -12.45 10.70
C THR A 335 20.41 -13.43 10.91
N ASN A 336 20.74 -13.75 12.15
CA ASN A 336 21.84 -14.68 12.47
C ASN A 336 21.54 -16.14 12.13
N ARG A 337 20.26 -16.52 11.91
CA ARG A 337 19.85 -17.90 11.62
C ARG A 337 19.48 -18.14 10.16
N SER A 338 19.06 -17.10 9.41
CA SER A 338 18.50 -17.23 8.05
C SER A 338 19.46 -16.89 6.90
N VAL A 339 20.57 -16.16 7.17
CA VAL A 339 21.51 -15.70 6.12
C VAL A 339 22.15 -16.87 5.35
N ASN A 340 22.23 -18.07 5.95
CA ASN A 340 22.85 -19.23 5.30
C ASN A 340 22.00 -19.92 4.22
N ASN A 341 20.68 -19.67 4.15
CA ASN A 341 19.79 -20.46 3.28
C ASN A 341 19.35 -19.74 1.99
N TRP A 342 19.46 -18.41 1.90
CA TRP A 342 19.05 -17.65 0.71
C TRP A 342 20.21 -17.31 -0.24
N VAL A 343 21.46 -17.35 0.24
CA VAL A 343 22.65 -17.04 -0.57
C VAL A 343 23.04 -18.20 -1.52
N ASN A 344 22.50 -19.41 -1.30
CA ASN A 344 22.89 -20.63 -2.02
C ASN A 344 21.80 -21.25 -2.93
N GLN A 345 20.73 -20.53 -3.26
CA GLN A 345 19.78 -21.02 -4.27
C GLN A 345 20.15 -20.49 -5.66
N PRO A 346 20.42 -21.35 -6.66
CA PRO A 346 20.60 -20.89 -8.03
C PRO A 346 19.29 -20.25 -8.50
N THR A 347 19.38 -19.03 -9.03
CA THR A 347 18.31 -18.36 -9.76
C THR A 347 17.79 -19.32 -10.82
N SER A 348 16.61 -19.93 -10.60
CA SER A 348 16.04 -20.84 -11.58
C SER A 348 15.69 -20.08 -12.86
N PRO A 349 16.02 -20.64 -14.04
CA PRO A 349 15.74 -20.00 -15.32
C PRO A 349 14.24 -19.98 -15.60
N ASN A 350 13.82 -18.90 -16.27
CA ASN A 350 12.47 -18.61 -16.72
C ASN A 350 11.68 -19.84 -17.20
N LEU A 351 10.52 -20.10 -16.58
CA LEU A 351 9.47 -20.92 -17.18
C LEU A 351 8.80 -20.13 -18.31
N PRO A 352 8.70 -20.68 -19.54
CA PRO A 352 8.13 -19.95 -20.67
C PRO A 352 6.60 -19.79 -20.52
N CYS A 353 6.13 -18.59 -20.89
CA CYS A 353 4.71 -18.27 -21.06
C CYS A 353 4.04 -19.28 -22.01
N ALA A 354 3.05 -20.01 -21.50
CA ALA A 354 2.16 -20.81 -22.33
C ALA A 354 1.35 -19.87 -23.23
N SER A 355 1.60 -19.96 -24.53
CA SER A 355 0.84 -19.32 -25.58
C SER A 355 -0.56 -19.94 -25.67
N THR A 356 -1.58 -19.11 -25.49
CA THR A 356 -2.96 -19.43 -25.88
C THR A 356 -3.01 -19.64 -27.39
N ARG A 357 -3.15 -20.89 -27.85
CA ARG A 357 -3.59 -21.17 -29.22
C ARG A 357 -5.11 -20.97 -29.29
N ARG A 358 -5.51 -20.13 -30.25
CA ARG A 358 -6.85 -20.10 -30.80
C ARG A 358 -7.12 -21.41 -31.54
N ALA A 359 -8.27 -22.01 -31.28
CA ALA A 359 -9.16 -22.61 -32.27
C ALA A 359 -10.58 -22.45 -31.72
#